data_AF-A0A452XXJ0-F1
#
_entry.id   AF-A0A452XXJ0-F1
#
_cell.length_a   1.000
_cell.length_b   1.000
_cell.length_c   1.000
_cell.angle_alpha   90.00
_cell.angle_beta   90.00
_cell.angle_gamma   90.00
#
_symmetry.space_group_name_H-M   'P 1'
#
loop_
_entity.id
_entity.type
_entity.pdbx_description
1 polymer ?
#
loop_
_entity_poly.entity_id
_entity_poly.type
_entity_poly.pdbx_seq_one_letter_code
_entity_poly.pdbx_strand_id
1 'polypeptide(L)'
;MDQRALKQHICFTTEVLGGFDVQRTTGYADTEKKYGHLTGSIIDYYSRNFSAGADTSRLCLTYDEFVKRCSDLEKVTMSDIFAVQLMQVTGRIRPPPPKFVG
;
A
#
# COMPACT_ATOMS: atom_id res chain seq x y z
N MET A 1 -17.88 -13.60 -14.25
CA MET A 1 -16.60 -12.98 -14.63
C MET A 1 -15.51 -14.03 -14.49
N ASP A 2 -14.68 -14.19 -15.52
CA ASP A 2 -13.49 -15.04 -15.43
C ASP A 2 -12.41 -14.36 -14.57
N GLN A 3 -11.55 -15.15 -13.93
CA GLN A 3 -10.52 -14.72 -12.98
C GLN A 3 -9.51 -13.75 -13.62
N ARG A 4 -9.28 -13.86 -14.93
CA ARG A 4 -8.45 -12.92 -15.69
C ARG A 4 -9.07 -11.52 -15.75
N ALA A 5 -10.37 -11.45 -16.02
CA ALA A 5 -11.10 -10.18 -16.07
C ALA A 5 -11.16 -9.52 -14.68
N LEU A 6 -11.32 -10.32 -13.62
CA LEU A 6 -11.28 -9.81 -12.25
C LEU A 6 -9.92 -9.20 -11.90
N LYS A 7 -8.81 -9.88 -12.24
CA LYS A 7 -7.45 -9.36 -12.00
C LYS A 7 -7.20 -8.04 -12.73
N GLN A 8 -7.67 -7.92 -13.97
CA GLN A 8 -7.56 -6.69 -14.77
C GLN A 8 -8.38 -5.56 -14.15
N HIS A 9 -9.63 -5.83 -13.76
CA HIS A 9 -10.50 -4.85 -13.13
C HIS A 9 -9.90 -4.33 -11.81
N ILE A 10 -9.45 -5.22 -10.91
CA ILE A 10 -8.81 -4.83 -9.66
C ILE A 10 -7.59 -3.94 -9.94
N CYS A 11 -6.71 -4.38 -10.83
CA CYS A 11 -5.52 -3.62 -11.20
C CYS A 11 -5.84 -2.22 -11.72
N PHE A 12 -6.85 -2.10 -12.58
CA PHE A 12 -7.31 -0.81 -13.10
C PHE A 12 -7.89 0.07 -12.00
N THR A 13 -8.72 -0.48 -11.10
CA THR A 13 -9.27 0.29 -9.98
C THR A 13 -8.18 0.76 -9.02
N THR A 14 -7.15 -0.06 -8.76
CA THR A 14 -6.00 0.33 -7.93
C THR A 14 -5.20 1.47 -8.58
N GLU A 15 -4.99 1.41 -9.89
CA GLU A 15 -4.26 2.43 -10.63
C GLU A 15 -5.05 3.75 -10.72
N VAL A 16 -6.30 3.68 -11.19
CA VAL A 16 -7.09 4.87 -11.52
C VAL A 16 -7.82 5.45 -10.31
N LEU A 17 -8.53 4.61 -9.54
CA LEU A 17 -9.29 5.09 -8.37
C LEU A 17 -8.42 5.20 -7.12
N GLY A 18 -7.46 4.29 -6.97
CA GLY A 18 -6.53 4.30 -5.85
C GLY A 18 -5.35 5.26 -6.02
N GLY A 19 -5.06 5.70 -7.26
CA GLY A 19 -3.94 6.60 -7.55
C GLY A 19 -2.56 5.96 -7.39
N PHE A 20 -2.47 4.63 -7.38
CA PHE A 20 -1.21 3.91 -7.24
C PHE A 20 -0.49 3.79 -8.59
N ASP A 21 0.83 3.96 -8.59
CA ASP A 21 1.66 3.58 -9.75
C ASP A 21 1.79 2.05 -9.81
N VAL A 22 0.92 1.41 -10.61
CA VAL A 22 0.88 -0.05 -10.71
C VAL A 22 1.89 -0.56 -11.73
N GLN A 23 3.00 -1.08 -11.22
CA GLN A 23 4.06 -1.70 -12.02
C GLN A 23 3.76 -3.18 -12.28
N ARG A 24 3.21 -3.50 -13.46
CA ARG A 24 2.97 -4.88 -13.89
C ARG A 24 4.30 -5.57 -14.25
N THR A 25 4.47 -6.83 -13.84
CA THR A 25 5.65 -7.66 -14.14
C THR A 25 5.24 -9.02 -14.68
N THR A 26 6.13 -9.64 -15.45
CA THR A 26 5.87 -10.96 -16.07
C THR A 26 6.28 -12.12 -15.18
N GLY A 27 7.13 -11.88 -14.18
CA GLY A 27 7.61 -12.89 -13.23
C GLY A 27 8.57 -12.31 -12.19
N TYR A 28 9.16 -13.20 -11.40
CA TYR A 28 10.03 -12.84 -10.29
C TYR A 28 11.29 -12.08 -10.72
N ALA A 29 12.04 -12.58 -11.71
CA ALA A 29 13.26 -11.94 -12.19
C ALA A 29 13.03 -10.51 -12.74
N ASP A 30 11.90 -10.30 -13.44
CA ASP A 30 11.47 -8.97 -13.89
C ASP A 30 11.16 -8.04 -12.70
N THR A 31 10.54 -8.59 -11.65
CA THR A 31 10.25 -7.86 -10.41
C THR A 31 11.51 -7.45 -9.66
N GLU A 32 12.48 -8.37 -9.50
CA GLU A 32 13.77 -8.06 -8.88
C GLU A 32 14.52 -6.97 -9.65
N LYS A 33 14.55 -7.09 -10.99
CA LYS A 33 15.20 -6.08 -11.84
C LYS A 33 14.55 -4.71 -11.67
N LYS A 34 13.22 -4.63 -11.63
CA LYS A 34 12.51 -3.36 -11.37
C LYS A 34 12.86 -2.78 -10.01
N TYR A 35 12.91 -3.60 -8.95
CA TYR A 35 13.35 -3.12 -7.64
C TYR A 35 14.78 -2.61 -7.65
N GLY A 36 15.72 -3.30 -8.31
CA GLY A 36 17.09 -2.83 -8.46
C GLY A 36 17.17 -1.44 -9.12
N HIS A 37 16.43 -1.23 -10.21
CA HIS A 37 16.36 0.07 -10.87
C HIS A 37 15.71 1.17 -10.02
N LEU A 38 14.64 0.84 -9.29
CA LEU A 38 13.95 1.78 -8.41
C LEU A 38 14.86 2.21 -7.25
N THR A 39 15.51 1.24 -6.59
CA THR A 39 16.45 1.52 -5.50
C THR A 39 17.59 2.41 -5.97
N GLY A 40 18.20 2.10 -7.12
CA GLY A 40 19.25 2.94 -7.71
C GLY A 40 18.76 4.36 -7.99
N SER A 41 17.57 4.50 -8.60
CA SER A 41 16.98 5.82 -8.91
C SER A 41 16.70 6.65 -7.65
N ILE A 42 16.24 6.01 -6.56
CA ILE A 42 16.02 6.69 -5.27
C ILE A 42 17.35 7.18 -4.69
N ILE A 43 18.38 6.33 -4.66
CA ILE A 43 19.71 6.70 -4.16
C ILE A 43 20.27 7.87 -4.96
N ASP A 44 20.20 7.80 -6.29
CA ASP A 44 20.68 8.86 -7.19
C ASP A 44 19.91 10.16 -6.99
N TYR A 45 18.58 10.09 -6.89
CA TYR A 45 17.75 11.26 -6.64
C TYR A 45 18.14 11.93 -5.33
N TYR A 46 18.26 11.18 -4.24
CA TYR A 46 18.57 11.79 -2.96
C TYR A 46 19.99 12.34 -2.90
N SER A 47 20.96 11.63 -3.49
CA SER A 47 22.36 12.05 -3.53
C SER A 47 22.57 13.34 -4.33
N ARG A 48 21.76 13.58 -5.38
CA ARG A 48 21.84 14.79 -6.21
C ARG A 48 21.07 15.96 -5.63
N ASN A 49 19.94 15.71 -4.97
CA ASN A 49 19.03 16.76 -4.53
C ASN A 49 19.22 17.17 -3.06
N PHE A 50 19.93 16.38 -2.26
CA PHE A 50 20.16 16.68 -0.85
C PHE A 50 21.66 16.60 -0.52
N SER A 51 22.17 17.62 0.17
CA SER A 51 23.54 17.63 0.69
C SER A 51 23.60 17.00 2.09
N ALA A 52 24.75 16.44 2.45
CA ALA A 52 25.04 16.02 3.83
C ALA A 52 25.04 17.27 4.73
N GLY A 53 23.93 17.51 5.44
CA GLY A 53 23.74 18.66 6.32
C GLY A 53 22.54 19.56 5.98
N ALA A 54 21.85 19.33 4.86
CA ALA A 54 20.54 19.95 4.63
C ALA A 54 19.50 19.32 5.58
N ASP A 55 18.61 20.14 6.15
CA ASP A 55 17.54 19.71 7.05
C ASP A 55 16.45 18.96 6.25
N THR A 56 16.76 17.72 5.87
CA THR A 56 15.88 16.81 5.12
C THR A 56 14.77 16.20 5.98
N SER A 57 14.76 16.52 7.28
CA SER A 57 13.86 15.98 8.31
C SER A 57 12.37 16.22 8.04
N ARG A 58 12.00 17.07 7.06
CA ARG A 58 10.61 17.43 6.76
C ARG A 58 10.00 16.70 5.56
N LEU A 59 10.77 15.91 4.80
CA LEU A 59 10.25 15.27 3.57
C LEU A 59 9.76 13.83 3.79
N CYS A 60 10.34 13.10 4.74
CA CYS A 60 9.94 11.73 5.05
C CYS A 60 9.80 11.56 6.56
N LEU A 61 8.84 10.72 6.97
CA LEU A 61 8.79 10.22 8.33
C LEU A 61 10.07 9.42 8.62
N THR A 62 10.51 9.46 9.87
CA THR A 62 11.45 8.44 10.34
C THR A 62 10.82 7.06 10.23
N TYR A 63 11.66 6.01 10.19
CA TYR A 63 11.16 4.65 10.12
C TYR A 63 10.19 4.32 11.26
N ASP A 64 10.51 4.73 12.49
CA ASP A 64 9.67 4.48 13.66
C ASP A 64 8.32 5.22 13.59
N GLU A 65 8.32 6.47 13.13
CA GLU A 65 7.09 7.23 12.91
C GLU A 65 6.22 6.60 11.82
N PHE A 66 6.83 6.13 10.73
CA PHE A 66 6.13 5.41 9.67
C PHE A 66 5.49 4.13 10.20
N VAL A 67 6.25 3.30 10.92
CA VAL A 67 5.75 2.06 11.52
C VAL A 67 4.60 2.34 12.48
N LYS A 68 4.77 3.33 13.37
CA LYS A 68 3.71 3.75 14.30
C LYS A 68 2.44 4.17 13.56
N ARG A 69 2.59 4.95 12.48
CA ARG A 69 1.46 5.40 11.64
C ARG A 69 0.73 4.23 10.98
N CYS A 70 1.46 3.20 10.54
CA CYS A 70 0.87 1.96 10.03
C CYS A 70 0.09 1.21 11.11
N SER A 71 0.67 1.02 12.29
CA SER A 71 -0.02 0.37 13.41
C SER A 71 -1.27 1.13 13.85
N ASP A 72 -1.23 2.46 13.83
CA ASP A 72 -2.41 3.29 14.15
C ASP A 72 -3.53 3.13 13.13
N LEU A 73 -3.21 2.92 11.84
CA LEU A 73 -4.19 2.63 10.77
C LEU A 73 -4.80 1.24 10.89
N GLU A 74 -4.06 0.27 11.42
CA GLU A 74 -4.52 -1.11 11.59
C GLU A 74 -5.42 -1.29 12.83
N LYS A 75 -5.49 -0.29 13.71
CA LYS A 75 -6.38 -0.33 14.88
C LYS A 75 -7.83 -0.34 14.43
N VAL A 76 -8.53 -1.40 14.81
CA VAL A 76 -9.96 -1.55 14.59
C VAL A 76 -10.71 -1.28 15.89
N THR A 77 -11.70 -0.40 15.86
CA THR A 77 -12.57 -0.14 17.01
C THR A 77 -13.77 -1.08 17.03
N MET A 78 -14.42 -1.24 18.19
CA MET A 78 -15.70 -1.96 18.28
C MET A 78 -16.77 -1.36 17.36
N SER A 79 -16.76 -0.04 17.18
CA SER A 79 -17.66 0.65 16.25
C SER A 79 -17.43 0.21 14.80
N ASP A 80 -16.17 0.08 14.38
CA ASP A 80 -15.82 -0.41 13.04
C ASP A 80 -16.31 -1.85 12.84
N ILE A 81 -16.15 -2.70 13.86
CA ILE A 81 -16.63 -4.09 13.83
C ILE A 81 -18.14 -4.12 13.68
N PHE A 82 -18.89 -3.37 14.49
CA PHE A 82 -20.35 -3.34 14.41
C PHE A 82 -20.83 -2.77 13.06
N ALA A 83 -20.19 -1.73 12.53
CA ALA A 83 -20.50 -1.20 11.22
C ALA A 83 -20.32 -2.27 10.13
N VAL A 84 -19.20 -2.99 10.14
CA VAL A 84 -18.90 -4.08 9.21
C VAL A 84 -19.88 -5.25 9.37
N GLN A 85 -20.28 -5.60 10.60
CA GLN A 85 -21.28 -6.64 10.86
C GLN A 85 -22.66 -6.24 10.33
N LEU A 86 -23.09 -4.99 10.56
CA LEU A 86 -24.38 -4.49 10.07
C LEU A 86 -24.43 -4.46 8.53
N MET A 87 -23.31 -4.15 7.87
CA MET A 87 -23.19 -4.22 6.40
C MET A 87 -23.36 -5.65 5.84
N GLN A 88 -23.20 -6.70 6.65
CA GLN A 88 -23.39 -8.09 6.24
C GLN A 88 -24.83 -8.58 6.38
N VAL A 89 -25.61 -7.98 7.29
CA VAL A 89 -26.97 -8.43 7.64
C VAL A 89 -27.99 -7.98 6.59
N THR A 90 -27.73 -6.87 5.90
CA THR A 90 -28.43 -6.52 4.65
C THR A 90 -27.73 -7.22 3.49
N GLY A 91 -28.40 -8.18 2.86
CA GLY A 91 -27.78 -9.13 1.95
C GLY A 91 -26.78 -8.55 0.93
N ARG A 92 -25.60 -9.22 0.87
CA ARG A 92 -24.58 -9.21 -0.20
C ARG A 92 -23.41 -8.22 -0.14
N ILE A 93 -22.80 -7.97 1.03
CA ILE A 93 -21.40 -7.52 1.08
C ILE A 93 -20.63 -8.40 2.07
N ARG A 94 -19.71 -9.26 1.58
CA ARG A 94 -18.80 -10.03 2.43
C ARG A 94 -17.53 -9.21 2.70
N PRO A 95 -17.30 -8.75 3.94
CA PRO A 95 -16.04 -8.09 4.30
C PRO A 95 -14.92 -9.12 4.51
N PRO A 96 -13.66 -8.71 4.31
CA PRO A 96 -12.50 -9.55 4.61
C PRO A 96 -12.45 -9.87 6.12
N PRO A 97 -11.93 -11.05 6.50
CA PRO A 97 -11.85 -11.46 7.89
C PRO A 97 -10.98 -10.45 8.69
N PRO A 98 -11.42 -10.04 9.89
CA PRO A 98 -10.60 -9.20 10.77
C PRO A 98 -9.27 -9.90 11.05
N LYS A 99 -8.16 -9.19 10.87
CA LYS A 99 -6.86 -9.65 11.34
C LYS A 99 -6.74 -9.24 12.80
N PHE A 100 -6.76 -10.22 13.70
CA PHE A 100 -6.46 -10.01 15.11
C PHE A 100 -4.94 -10.00 15.27
N VAL A 101 -4.37 -8.88 15.73
CA VAL A 101 -3.00 -8.84 16.24
C VAL A 101 -3.10 -9.06 17.75
N GLY A 102 -2.55 -10.18 18.22
CA GLY A 102 -2.46 -10.54 19.64
C GLY A 102 -1.21 -9.97 20.30
#